data_AF-A0A5E4IF16-F1
#
_entry.id   AF-A0A5E4IF16-F1
#
_cell.length_a   1.000
_cell.length_b   1.000
_cell.length_c   1.000
_cell.angle_alpha   90.00
_cell.angle_beta   90.00
_cell.angle_gamma   90.00
#
_symmetry.space_group_name_H-M   'P 1'
#
loop_
_entity.id
_entity.type
_entity.pdbx_description
1 polymer ?
#
loop_
_entity_poly.entity_id
_entity_poly.type
_entity_poly.pdbx_seq_one_letter_code
_entity_poly.pdbx_strand_id
1 'polypeptide(L)'
;MGKGRRNKVLKLTPAKVKQIIRDKARNLSSRIIAAEMKVSIRTANRVWGYWMKNKQLLTPKKFGRPQSPLDEADERTILEIHKEQRSGARRP
;
A
#
# COMPACT_ATOMS: atom_id res chain seq x y z
N MET A 1 -27.41 -15.42 2.28
CA MET A 1 -27.23 -14.01 2.66
C MET A 1 -25.74 -13.71 2.86
N GLY A 2 -25.04 -13.27 1.82
CA GLY A 2 -23.63 -12.93 1.92
C GLY A 2 -23.45 -11.56 2.57
N LYS A 3 -23.06 -11.50 3.84
CA LYS A 3 -22.66 -10.24 4.48
C LYS A 3 -21.44 -9.71 3.73
N GLY A 4 -21.68 -8.78 2.79
CA GLY A 4 -20.62 -8.04 2.10
C GLY A 4 -19.67 -7.51 3.15
N ARG A 5 -18.41 -7.97 3.11
CA ARG A 5 -17.38 -7.56 4.06
C ARG A 5 -17.21 -6.05 3.90
N ARG A 6 -17.82 -5.27 4.80
CA ARG A 6 -17.45 -3.88 5.07
C ARG A 6 -16.03 -3.92 5.64
N ASN A 7 -15.05 -4.18 4.78
CA ASN A 7 -13.65 -3.99 5.11
C ASN A 7 -13.50 -2.49 5.33
N LYS A 8 -13.64 -2.05 6.58
CA LYS A 8 -13.05 -0.83 7.09
C LYS A 8 -11.56 -1.03 6.84
N VAL A 9 -11.06 -0.60 5.68
CA VAL A 9 -9.74 -0.99 5.15
C VAL A 9 -8.68 -0.38 6.07
N LEU A 10 -8.36 -1.07 7.17
CA LEU A 10 -7.14 -0.87 7.93
C LEU A 10 -6.02 -1.30 6.99
N LYS A 11 -5.53 -0.33 6.21
CA LYS A 11 -4.50 -0.53 5.19
C LYS A 11 -3.29 -1.18 5.84
N LEU A 12 -2.84 -2.29 5.26
CA LEU A 12 -1.54 -2.87 5.59
C LEU A 12 -0.49 -1.88 5.06
N THR A 13 0.11 -1.08 5.93
CA THR A 13 1.15 -0.13 5.52
C THR A 13 2.52 -0.82 5.49
N PRO A 14 3.51 -0.28 4.75
CA PRO A 14 4.87 -0.83 4.75
C PRO A 14 5.48 -0.91 6.16
N ALA A 15 5.17 0.06 7.03
CA ALA A 15 5.60 0.05 8.43
C ALA A 15 5.02 -1.16 9.19
N LYS A 16 3.72 -1.45 9.01
CA LYS A 16 3.10 -2.64 9.62
C LYS A 16 3.71 -3.94 9.12
N VAL A 17 4.02 -4.03 7.83
CA VAL A 17 4.67 -5.22 7.24
C VAL A 17 6.04 -5.46 7.89
N LYS A 18 6.86 -4.41 7.99
CA LYS A 18 8.17 -4.50 8.66
C LYS A 18 8.02 -4.94 10.11
N GLN A 19 7.06 -4.35 10.84
CA GLN A 19 6.86 -4.69 12.25
C GLN A 19 6.40 -6.14 12.46
N ILE A 20 5.43 -6.62 11.65
CA ILE A 20 4.99 -8.02 11.67
C ILE A 20 6.17 -8.98 11.46
N ILE A 21 7.08 -8.66 10.53
CA ILE A 21 8.26 -9.49 10.25
C ILE A 21 9.22 -9.50 11.44
N ARG A 22 9.50 -8.33 12.06
CA ARG A 22 10.34 -8.23 13.26
C ARG A 22 9.77 -9.03 14.42
N ASP A 23 8.48 -8.89 14.68
CA ASP A 23 7.81 -9.56 15.80
C ASP A 23 7.76 -11.07 15.58
N LYS A 24 7.58 -11.51 14.32
CA LYS A 24 7.71 -12.92 13.96
C LYS A 24 9.11 -13.47 14.13
N ALA A 25 10.14 -12.70 13.77
CA ALA A 25 11.53 -13.08 14.00
C ALA A 25 11.86 -13.19 15.50
N ARG A 26 11.15 -12.44 16.37
CA ARG A 26 11.20 -12.56 17.83
C ARG A 26 10.31 -13.67 18.40
N ASN A 27 9.82 -14.58 17.56
CA ASN A 27 8.93 -15.69 17.93
C ASN A 27 7.57 -15.29 18.54
N LEU A 28 7.07 -14.08 18.26
CA LEU A 28 5.73 -13.69 18.71
C LEU A 28 4.63 -14.42 17.93
N SER A 29 3.58 -14.80 18.66
CA SER A 29 2.43 -15.51 18.08
C SER A 29 1.66 -14.59 17.12
N SER A 30 1.08 -15.16 16.06
CA SER A 30 0.30 -14.37 15.09
C SER A 30 -0.95 -13.75 15.72
N ARG A 31 -1.45 -14.33 16.82
CA ARG A 31 -2.61 -13.83 17.56
C ARG A 31 -2.29 -12.51 18.27
N ILE A 32 -1.13 -12.44 18.93
CA ILE A 32 -0.66 -11.22 19.61
C ILE A 32 -0.39 -10.12 18.58
N ILE A 33 0.39 -10.43 17.53
CA ILE A 33 0.73 -9.48 16.47
C ILE A 33 -0.53 -8.94 15.79
N ALA A 34 -1.54 -9.79 15.55
CA ALA A 34 -2.80 -9.38 14.95
C ALA A 34 -3.57 -8.38 15.81
N ALA A 35 -3.63 -8.61 17.12
CA ALA A 35 -4.28 -7.73 18.08
C ALA A 35 -3.57 -6.37 18.16
N GLU A 36 -2.25 -6.38 18.31
CA GLU A 36 -1.43 -5.17 18.45
C GLU A 36 -1.45 -4.32 17.17
N MET A 37 -1.22 -4.94 16.02
CA MET A 37 -1.15 -4.23 14.73
C MET A 37 -2.53 -3.90 14.15
N LYS A 38 -3.61 -4.34 14.81
CA LYS A 38 -5.02 -4.23 14.36
C LYS A 38 -5.19 -4.77 12.94
N VAL A 39 -4.72 -5.99 12.70
CA VAL A 39 -4.85 -6.71 11.42
C VAL A 39 -5.43 -8.10 11.66
N SER A 40 -5.93 -8.75 10.60
CA SER A 40 -6.38 -10.14 10.76
C SER A 40 -5.19 -11.09 10.97
N ILE A 41 -5.38 -12.18 11.73
CA ILE A 41 -4.38 -13.25 11.90
C ILE A 41 -3.92 -13.79 10.54
N ARG A 42 -4.86 -13.94 9.59
CA ARG A 42 -4.57 -14.38 8.22
C ARG A 42 -3.62 -13.42 7.51
N THR A 43 -3.76 -12.11 7.72
CA THR A 43 -2.86 -11.10 7.15
C THR A 43 -1.46 -11.24 7.71
N ALA A 44 -1.32 -11.40 9.03
CA ALA A 44 -0.01 -11.62 9.66
C ALA A 44 0.67 -12.89 9.12
N ASN A 45 -0.07 -14.00 9.04
CA ASN A 45 0.44 -15.26 8.48
C ASN A 45 0.84 -15.11 7.00
N ARG A 46 0.04 -14.39 6.20
CA ARG A 46 0.35 -14.14 4.79
C ARG A 46 1.63 -13.33 4.61
N VAL A 47 1.80 -12.28 5.41
CA VAL A 47 3.02 -11.46 5.40
C VAL A 47 4.24 -12.30 5.74
N TRP A 48 4.16 -13.09 6.83
CA TRP A 48 5.24 -13.96 7.24
C TRP A 48 5.58 -15.03 6.21
N GLY A 49 4.57 -15.71 5.66
CA GLY A 49 4.76 -16.72 4.63
C GLY A 49 5.39 -16.15 3.36
N TYR A 50 5.00 -14.95 2.95
CA TYR A 50 5.62 -14.27 1.81
C TYR A 50 7.09 -13.91 2.07
N TRP A 51 7.39 -13.40 3.27
CA TRP A 51 8.76 -13.12 3.70
C TRP A 51 9.63 -14.37 3.72
N MET A 52 9.13 -15.48 4.26
CA MET A 52 9.89 -16.74 4.32
C MET A 52 10.23 -17.30 2.94
N LYS A 53 9.31 -17.16 1.97
CA LYS A 53 9.49 -17.66 0.60
C LYS A 53 10.40 -16.77 -0.25
N ASN A 54 10.20 -15.46 -0.20
CA ASN A 54 10.84 -14.53 -1.15
C ASN A 54 11.96 -13.68 -0.52
N LYS A 55 12.05 -13.64 0.81
CA LYS A 55 12.92 -12.72 1.58
C LYS A 55 12.73 -11.24 1.21
N GLN A 56 11.55 -10.90 0.69
CA GLN A 56 11.16 -9.56 0.28
C GLN A 56 9.94 -9.09 1.07
N LEU A 57 9.85 -7.77 1.26
CA LEU A 57 8.72 -7.15 1.94
C LEU A 57 7.48 -7.25 1.06
N LEU A 58 6.36 -7.73 1.64
CA LEU A 58 5.09 -7.74 0.93
C LEU A 58 4.66 -6.30 0.64
N THR A 59 4.70 -5.91 -0.63
CA THR A 59 4.24 -4.58 -1.07
C THR A 59 2.71 -4.52 -0.94
N PRO A 60 2.15 -3.54 -0.20
CA PRO A 60 0.71 -3.37 -0.14
C PRO A 60 0.16 -3.07 -1.53
N LYS A 61 -0.87 -3.81 -1.95
CA LYS A 61 -1.56 -3.55 -3.22
C LYS A 61 -2.06 -2.10 -3.22
N LYS A 62 -1.62 -1.29 -4.19
CA LYS A 62 -2.20 0.03 -4.44
C LYS A 62 -3.66 -0.20 -4.84
N PHE A 63 -4.59 0.29 -4.03
CA PHE A 63 -6.01 0.28 -4.35
C PHE A 63 -6.30 1.54 -5.17
N GLY A 64 -6.89 1.39 -6.35
CA GLY A 64 -7.21 2.49 -7.26
C GLY A 64 -7.57 1.95 -8.65
N ARG A 65 -8.14 2.82 -9.48
CA ARG A 65 -8.26 2.55 -10.92
C ARG A 65 -6.84 2.51 -11.50
N PRO A 66 -6.46 1.48 -12.30
CA PRO A 66 -5.22 1.55 -13.04
C PRO A 66 -5.23 2.84 -13.87
N GLN A 67 -4.14 3.62 -13.83
CA GLN A 67 -4.02 4.76 -14.73
C GLN A 67 -3.96 4.23 -16.16
N SER A 68 -4.73 4.85 -17.05
CA SER A 68 -4.48 4.69 -18.47
C SER A 68 -3.07 5.23 -18.76
N PRO A 69 -2.21 4.49 -19.47
CA PRO A 69 -0.95 5.06 -19.94
C PRO A 69 -1.29 6.27 -20.85
N LEU A 70 -0.64 7.40 -20.61
CA LEU A 70 -0.64 8.52 -21.55
C LEU A 70 0.40 8.23 -22.62
N ASP A 71 0.15 8.69 -23.84
CA ASP A 71 1.16 8.66 -24.90
C ASP A 71 2.25 9.71 -24.60
N GLU A 72 3.49 9.49 -25.05
CA GLU A 72 4.60 10.42 -24.81
C GLU A 72 4.31 11.83 -25.37
N ALA A 73 3.54 11.91 -26.45
CA ALA A 73 3.11 13.16 -27.06
C ALA A 73 2.16 13.95 -26.13
N ASP A 74 1.23 13.27 -25.47
CA ASP A 74 0.30 13.88 -24.54
C ASP A 74 1.02 14.39 -23.29
N GLU A 75 1.99 13.63 -22.78
CA GLU A 75 2.79 14.04 -21.61
C GLU A 75 3.60 15.31 -21.89
N ARG A 76 4.23 15.41 -23.07
CA ARG A 76 4.98 16.60 -23.48
C ARG A 76 4.07 17.82 -23.59
N THR A 77 2.91 17.66 -24.22
CA THR A 77 1.91 18.73 -24.40
C THR A 77 1.41 19.24 -23.04
N ILE A 78 1.12 18.33 -22.10
CA ILE A 78 0.68 18.70 -20.74
C ILE A 78 1.79 19.47 -20.00
N LEU A 79 3.04 19.03 -20.10
CA LEU A 79 4.18 19.70 -19.46
C LEU A 79 4.42 21.11 -20.02
N GLU A 80 4.24 21.29 -21.33
CA GLU A 80 4.39 22.57 -22.01
C GLU A 80 3.30 23.57 -21.58
N ILE A 81 2.03 23.15 -21.65
CA ILE A 81 0.88 23.96 -21.19
C ILE A 81 1.04 24.33 -19.71
N HIS A 82 1.50 23.39 -18.87
CA HIS A 82 1.71 23.67 -17.44
C HIS A 82 2.79 24.74 -17.20
N LYS A 83 3.88 24.72 -17.97
CA LYS A 83 4.93 25.74 -17.91
C LYS A 83 4.43 27.11 -18.35
N GLU A 84 3.66 27.17 -19.45
CA GLU A 84 3.09 28.41 -19.97
C GLU A 84 2.07 29.04 -19.02
N GLN A 85 1.18 28.23 -18.47
CA GLN A 85 0.06 28.73 -17.68
C GLN A 85 0.47 29.20 -16.28
N ARG A 86 1.60 28.69 -15.73
CA ARG A 86 2.13 28.99 -14.37
C ARG A 86 1.01 29.09 -13.32
N SER A 87 -0.03 28.26 -13.49
CA SER A 87 -1.36 28.43 -12.91
C SER A 87 -1.35 28.02 -11.44
N GLY A 88 -0.91 28.96 -10.60
CA GLY A 88 -0.75 28.79 -9.16
C GLY A 88 0.19 29.82 -8.53
N ALA A 89 1.03 30.51 -9.30
CA ALA A 89 1.78 31.65 -8.79
C ALA A 89 0.84 32.85 -8.69
N ARG A 90 0.62 33.36 -7.47
CA ARG A 90 0.01 34.69 -7.27
C ARG A 90 0.77 35.66 -8.18
N ARG A 91 0.04 36.35 -9.06
CA ARG A 91 0.62 37.42 -9.89
C ARG A 91 1.35 38.40 -8.96
N PRO A 92 2.53 38.91 -9.35
CA PRO A 92 3.28 39.88 -8.55
C PRO A 92 2.45 41.12 -8.24
#